data_AF-A0A023G6X7-F1
#
_entry.id   AF-A0A023G6X7-F1
#
_cell.length_a   1.000
_cell.length_b   1.000
_cell.length_c   1.000
_cell.angle_alpha   90.00
_cell.angle_beta   90.00
_cell.angle_gamma   90.00
#
_symmetry.space_group_name_H-M   'P 1'
#
loop_
_entity.id
_entity.type
_entity.pdbx_description
1 polymer ?
#
loop_
_entity_poly.entity_id
_entity_poly.type
_entity_poly.pdbx_seq_one_letter_code
_entity_poly.pdbx_strand_id
1 'polypeptide(L)'
;VKIYDKLSLHDCLTDKPSARTTMASSPESEYADIKSCTSAVEGLAGRGDSSKVCKEELQSTEHPTDSENVEDGEEEDLYIIDEEELEQFEKTIDEEERKSNKERALKLKAEGNESFKTGQYADAMESYTEALRICPLSSLAERSILYSNRGATWARLEKKKLAIKDCTKAIELNPSYVKPILKRAQ
;
A
#
# COMPACT_ATOMS: atom_id res chain seq x y z
N VAL A 1 -58.13 25.10 34.40
CA VAL A 1 -58.19 26.18 35.41
C VAL A 1 -56.88 26.17 36.20
N LYS A 2 -55.94 27.05 35.83
CA LYS A 2 -55.17 27.97 36.70
C LYS A 2 -55.29 27.71 38.24
N ILE A 3 -54.28 27.71 39.14
CA ILE A 3 -52.83 27.98 39.17
C ILE A 3 -52.29 27.66 40.60
N TYR A 4 -50.95 27.59 40.73
CA TYR A 4 -50.06 27.96 41.86
C TYR A 4 -49.96 27.05 43.10
N ASP A 5 -48.74 26.57 43.37
CA ASP A 5 -48.03 27.02 44.58
C ASP A 5 -46.49 27.00 44.45
N LYS A 6 -45.91 28.17 44.79
CA LYS A 6 -44.58 28.54 45.36
C LYS A 6 -43.28 27.87 44.85
N LEU A 7 -42.39 28.59 44.17
CA LEU A 7 -41.36 29.54 44.69
C LEU A 7 -40.43 28.96 45.78
N SER A 8 -39.19 28.65 45.39
CA SER A 8 -37.99 29.15 46.08
C SER A 8 -36.78 29.10 45.13
N LEU A 9 -36.37 30.27 44.65
CA LEU A 9 -35.01 30.51 44.18
C LEU A 9 -34.07 30.45 45.39
N HIS A 10 -32.88 29.87 45.20
CA HIS A 10 -31.69 30.44 45.82
C HIS A 10 -30.52 30.34 44.83
N ASP A 11 -29.94 31.51 44.59
CA ASP A 11 -28.83 31.81 43.69
C ASP A 11 -27.46 31.35 44.22
N CYS A 12 -26.48 31.54 43.32
CA CYS A 12 -25.05 31.78 43.51
C CYS A 12 -24.15 30.54 43.60
N LEU A 13 -23.34 30.27 42.57
CA LEU A 13 -22.04 30.92 42.25
C LEU A 13 -21.00 30.73 43.35
N THR A 14 -19.94 29.98 42.99
CA THR A 14 -18.53 29.94 43.49
C THR A 14 -18.07 28.48 43.31
N ASP A 15 -16.90 28.08 42.81
CA ASP A 15 -15.67 28.73 42.38
C ASP A 15 -14.89 27.66 41.57
N LYS A 16 -13.96 28.08 40.71
CA LYS A 16 -12.96 27.17 40.10
C LYS A 16 -12.01 26.67 41.20
N PRO A 17 -11.34 25.53 40.97
CA PRO A 17 -9.89 25.67 40.89
C PRO A 17 -9.24 24.90 39.73
N SER A 18 -8.16 25.52 39.28
CA SER A 18 -7.16 25.08 38.34
C SER A 18 -6.25 23.98 38.93
N ALA A 19 -6.01 22.91 38.18
CA ALA A 19 -4.78 22.11 38.17
C ALA A 19 -4.78 21.30 36.86
N ARG A 20 -4.03 21.64 35.82
CA ARG A 20 -2.57 21.51 35.59
C ARG A 20 -2.09 20.06 35.63
N THR A 21 -1.38 19.70 34.55
CA THR A 21 -0.44 18.54 34.39
C THR A 21 -1.18 17.24 34.02
N THR A 22 -0.87 16.49 32.96
CA THR A 22 0.34 16.30 32.16
C THR A 22 -0.01 16.08 30.69
N MET A 23 0.89 16.51 29.80
CA MET A 23 0.86 16.17 28.38
C MET A 23 0.96 14.65 28.20
N ALA A 24 0.01 14.05 27.47
CA ALA A 24 0.25 12.80 26.77
C ALA A 24 0.70 13.20 25.36
N SER A 25 2.02 13.29 25.20
CA SER A 25 2.67 13.35 23.90
C SER A 25 2.33 12.05 23.14
N SER A 26 1.47 12.16 22.14
CA SER A 26 1.40 11.20 21.04
C SER A 26 2.82 11.00 20.50
N PRO A 27 3.28 9.77 20.22
CA PRO A 27 4.50 9.59 19.45
C PRO A 27 4.17 9.90 17.98
N GLU A 28 4.12 11.19 17.66
CA GLU A 28 4.50 11.68 16.35
C GLU A 28 6.01 11.48 16.23
N SER A 29 6.45 10.42 15.55
CA SER A 29 7.75 10.36 14.85
C SER A 29 8.10 8.91 14.51
N GLU A 30 7.60 8.40 13.38
CA GLU A 30 8.37 7.45 12.55
C GLU A 30 7.80 7.32 11.13
N TYR A 31 7.30 8.42 10.56
CA TYR A 31 6.82 8.46 9.18
C TYR A 31 7.60 9.50 8.37
N ALA A 32 8.92 9.33 8.34
CA ALA A 32 9.80 10.07 7.45
C ALA A 32 10.41 9.09 6.45
N ASP A 33 9.74 8.91 5.32
CA ASP A 33 10.39 8.64 4.03
C ASP A 33 9.37 8.80 2.90
N ILE A 34 9.07 10.07 2.59
CA ILE A 34 8.47 10.47 1.31
C ILE A 34 9.52 11.31 0.59
N LYS A 35 10.47 10.63 -0.03
CA LYS A 35 11.09 11.08 -1.28
C LYS A 35 11.25 9.88 -2.20
N SER A 36 10.14 9.51 -2.86
CA SER A 36 10.23 8.89 -4.18
C SER A 36 9.65 9.89 -5.16
N CYS A 37 10.51 10.34 -6.07
CA CYS A 37 10.32 11.47 -6.96
C CYS A 37 9.03 11.36 -7.79
N THR A 38 8.11 12.28 -7.58
CA THR A 38 7.11 12.69 -8.56
C THR A 38 7.55 14.05 -9.15
N SER A 39 8.44 14.00 -10.14
CA SER A 39 8.82 15.11 -11.02
C SER A 39 9.48 14.47 -12.25
N ALA A 40 9.15 14.74 -13.50
CA ALA A 40 8.30 15.74 -14.12
C ALA A 40 7.86 15.16 -15.49
N VAL A 41 6.61 15.35 -15.85
CA VAL A 41 6.17 15.34 -17.25
C VAL A 41 6.08 16.80 -17.67
N GLU A 42 7.09 17.29 -18.41
CA GLU A 42 6.99 18.52 -19.18
C GLU A 42 8.05 18.50 -20.29
N GLY A 43 7.60 18.75 -21.52
CA GLY A 43 8.25 18.32 -22.74
C GLY A 43 9.38 19.23 -23.24
N LEU A 44 10.14 18.66 -24.18
CA LEU A 44 10.88 19.42 -25.17
C LEU A 44 10.73 18.76 -26.53
N ALA A 45 10.13 19.51 -27.45
CA ALA A 45 10.18 19.28 -28.88
C ALA A 45 11.60 19.53 -29.41
N GLY A 46 12.05 18.72 -30.38
CA GLY A 46 13.31 18.93 -31.09
C GLY A 46 13.57 17.86 -32.14
N ARG A 47 13.59 18.26 -33.41
CA ARG A 47 13.59 17.47 -34.65
C ARG A 47 14.96 16.92 -35.06
N GLY A 48 14.95 15.90 -35.94
CA GLY A 48 16.03 15.51 -36.87
C GLY A 48 16.06 13.99 -37.12
N ASP A 49 15.15 13.42 -37.90
CA ASP A 49 15.24 13.11 -39.35
C ASP A 49 16.44 12.27 -39.80
N SER A 50 16.19 11.00 -40.14
CA SER A 50 16.73 10.35 -41.34
C SER A 50 15.91 9.10 -41.68
N SER A 51 14.85 9.35 -42.45
CA SER A 51 14.35 8.57 -43.59
C SER A 51 14.92 7.16 -43.85
N LYS A 52 14.03 6.15 -43.90
CA LYS A 52 13.83 5.33 -45.12
C LYS A 52 12.50 4.58 -45.11
N VAL A 53 11.77 4.87 -46.18
CA VAL A 53 10.42 4.48 -46.62
C VAL A 53 10.28 2.98 -46.88
N CYS A 54 9.10 2.41 -46.61
CA CYS A 54 8.38 1.55 -47.54
C CYS A 54 6.85 1.78 -47.40
N LYS A 55 6.17 1.73 -48.54
CA LYS A 55 4.90 2.37 -48.90
C LYS A 55 3.71 1.37 -48.85
N GLU A 56 2.52 1.90 -48.58
CA GLU A 56 1.13 1.60 -49.05
C GLU A 56 0.76 0.13 -49.42
N GLU A 57 -0.39 -0.42 -49.02
CA GLU A 57 -1.75 0.01 -49.40
C GLU A 57 -2.86 -0.63 -48.51
N LEU A 58 -4.00 0.07 -48.40
CA LEU A 58 -5.24 -0.28 -47.68
C LEU A 58 -5.93 -1.58 -48.17
N GLN A 59 -6.64 -2.31 -47.28
CA GLN A 59 -8.13 -2.38 -47.20
C GLN A 59 -8.69 -3.49 -46.28
N SER A 60 -9.76 -3.13 -45.54
CA SER A 60 -10.93 -3.95 -45.14
C SER A 60 -10.88 -4.90 -43.92
N THR A 61 -11.77 -4.59 -42.95
CA THR A 61 -12.67 -5.45 -42.12
C THR A 61 -12.54 -6.98 -42.31
N GLU A 62 -12.51 -7.87 -41.30
CA GLU A 62 -13.51 -8.16 -40.26
C GLU A 62 -12.89 -8.93 -39.04
N HIS A 63 -13.56 -8.91 -37.87
CA HIS A 63 -13.35 -9.83 -36.70
C HIS A 63 -13.62 -11.32 -37.08
N PRO A 64 -13.43 -12.36 -36.24
CA PRO A 64 -12.69 -12.57 -34.97
C PRO A 64 -11.85 -13.89 -34.96
N THR A 65 -10.85 -14.06 -34.09
CA THR A 65 -10.51 -15.39 -33.51
C THR A 65 -9.66 -15.24 -32.25
N ASP A 66 -9.95 -16.11 -31.30
CA ASP A 66 -9.40 -16.27 -29.97
C ASP A 66 -7.86 -16.34 -29.92
N SER A 67 -7.30 -15.73 -28.87
CA SER A 67 -6.03 -16.19 -28.30
C SER A 67 -6.08 -15.92 -26.80
N GLU A 68 -6.84 -16.76 -26.10
CA GLU A 68 -6.56 -17.02 -24.69
C GLU A 68 -5.16 -17.64 -24.65
N ASN A 69 -4.14 -16.79 -24.49
CA ASN A 69 -2.80 -17.26 -24.15
C ASN A 69 -2.82 -17.73 -22.69
N VAL A 70 -3.19 -18.99 -22.52
CA VAL A 70 -3.03 -19.77 -21.30
C VAL A 70 -1.55 -20.16 -21.19
N GLU A 71 -0.68 -19.22 -20.79
CA GLU A 71 0.69 -19.53 -20.32
C GLU A 71 1.13 -18.65 -19.13
N ASP A 72 0.36 -17.62 -18.74
CA ASP A 72 0.71 -16.68 -17.66
C ASP A 72 0.31 -17.15 -16.23
N GLY A 73 -0.38 -18.28 -16.09
CA GLY A 73 -1.03 -18.67 -14.83
C GLY A 73 -0.09 -19.23 -13.76
N GLU A 74 1.00 -19.88 -14.14
CA GLU A 74 1.84 -20.63 -13.18
C GLU A 74 2.79 -19.73 -12.37
N GLU A 75 3.28 -18.62 -12.95
CA GLU A 75 4.12 -17.66 -12.21
C GLU A 75 3.32 -16.81 -11.20
N GLU A 76 2.03 -16.58 -11.45
CA GLU A 76 1.17 -15.79 -10.56
C GLU A 76 0.91 -16.49 -9.22
N ASP A 77 0.87 -17.82 -9.22
CA ASP A 77 0.62 -18.64 -8.02
C ASP A 77 1.78 -18.57 -7.00
N LEU A 78 3.02 -18.37 -7.46
CA LEU A 78 4.21 -18.29 -6.58
C LEU A 78 4.19 -17.09 -5.60
N TYR A 79 3.42 -16.05 -5.92
CA TYR A 79 3.34 -14.81 -5.14
C TYR A 79 2.07 -14.72 -4.27
N ILE A 80 1.22 -15.74 -4.32
CA ILE A 80 0.06 -15.85 -3.44
C ILE A 80 0.58 -16.04 -2.01
N ILE A 81 0.06 -15.23 -1.10
CA ILE A 81 0.34 -15.33 0.33
C ILE A 81 -0.82 -16.08 0.94
N ASP A 82 -0.56 -17.29 1.42
CA ASP A 82 -1.53 -18.06 2.19
C ASP A 82 -1.61 -17.50 3.62
N GLU A 83 -2.69 -16.80 3.92
CA GLU A 83 -2.89 -16.16 5.22
C GLU A 83 -3.03 -17.19 6.35
N GLU A 84 -3.54 -18.39 6.07
CA GLU A 84 -3.66 -19.48 7.05
C GLU A 84 -2.28 -20.02 7.43
N GLU A 85 -1.39 -20.20 6.44
CA GLU A 85 -0.02 -20.63 6.68
C GLU A 85 0.76 -19.62 7.54
N LEU A 86 0.61 -18.32 7.25
CA LEU A 86 1.25 -17.27 8.04
C LEU A 86 0.73 -17.21 9.48
N GLU A 87 -0.58 -17.40 9.69
CA GLU A 87 -1.15 -17.46 11.04
C GLU A 87 -0.61 -18.65 11.83
N GLN A 88 -0.45 -19.81 11.17
CA GLN A 88 0.10 -20.99 11.81
C GLN A 88 1.58 -20.78 12.16
N PHE A 89 2.36 -20.17 11.25
CA PHE A 89 3.75 -19.82 11.50
C PHE A 89 3.89 -18.86 12.69
N GLU A 90 3.09 -17.78 12.75
CA GLU A 90 3.19 -16.79 13.83
C GLU A 90 2.82 -17.36 15.22
N LYS A 91 1.98 -18.40 15.29
CA LYS A 91 1.69 -19.08 16.56
C LYS A 91 2.88 -19.88 17.10
N THR A 92 3.80 -20.28 16.22
CA THR A 92 4.97 -21.08 16.60
C THR A 92 6.18 -20.24 17.01
N ILE A 93 6.24 -18.96 16.61
CA ILE A 93 7.35 -18.06 16.92
C ILE A 93 7.16 -17.35 18.26
N ASP A 94 8.27 -17.18 18.98
CA ASP A 94 8.30 -16.39 20.21
C ASP A 94 8.33 -14.87 19.93
N GLU A 95 8.24 -14.06 20.99
CA GLU A 95 8.21 -12.60 20.87
C GLU A 95 9.56 -11.99 20.42
N GLU A 96 10.68 -12.59 20.79
CA GLU A 96 12.00 -12.13 20.37
C GLU A 96 12.21 -12.39 18.88
N GLU A 97 11.81 -13.57 18.41
CA GLU A 97 11.81 -13.93 17.00
C GLU A 97 10.83 -13.07 16.20
N ARG A 98 9.64 -12.77 16.73
CA ARG A 98 8.68 -11.84 16.11
C ARG A 98 9.30 -10.46 15.89
N LYS A 99 10.04 -9.94 16.88
CA LYS A 99 10.77 -8.67 16.76
C LYS A 99 11.90 -8.75 15.73
N SER A 100 12.70 -9.81 15.78
CA SER A 100 13.77 -10.06 14.80
C SER A 100 13.24 -10.14 13.37
N ASN A 101 12.14 -10.87 13.17
CA ASN A 101 11.47 -11.01 11.89
C ASN A 101 10.89 -9.69 11.38
N LYS A 102 10.36 -8.84 12.28
CA LYS A 102 9.96 -7.48 11.92
C LYS A 102 11.14 -6.67 11.37
N GLU A 103 12.29 -6.71 12.02
CA GLU A 103 13.50 -6.01 11.56
C GLU A 103 14.00 -6.56 10.21
N ARG A 104 13.97 -7.88 10.03
CA ARG A 104 14.29 -8.53 8.74
C ARG A 104 13.32 -8.11 7.62
N ALA A 105 12.02 -8.05 7.90
CA ALA A 105 11.01 -7.60 6.95
C ALA A 105 11.26 -6.16 6.48
N LEU A 106 11.73 -5.29 7.39
CA LEU A 106 12.07 -3.90 7.04
C LEU A 106 13.31 -3.82 6.14
N LYS A 107 14.28 -4.72 6.29
CA LYS A 107 15.44 -4.82 5.38
C LYS A 107 15.02 -5.28 3.98
N LEU A 108 14.25 -6.36 3.89
CA LEU A 108 13.69 -6.85 2.62
C LEU A 108 12.82 -5.80 1.93
N LYS A 109 12.03 -5.03 2.70
CA LYS A 109 11.30 -3.86 2.17
C LYS A 109 12.23 -2.85 1.52
N ALA A 110 13.37 -2.54 2.15
CA ALA A 110 14.33 -1.59 1.63
C ALA A 110 14.99 -2.11 0.34
N GLU A 111 15.37 -3.38 0.32
CA GLU A 111 15.89 -4.07 -0.87
C GLU A 111 14.89 -4.04 -2.02
N GLY A 112 13.62 -4.42 -1.77
CA GLY A 112 12.56 -4.34 -2.76
C GLY A 112 12.32 -2.91 -3.29
N ASN A 113 12.46 -1.89 -2.43
CA ASN A 113 12.36 -0.49 -2.85
C ASN A 113 13.53 -0.09 -3.77
N GLU A 114 14.73 -0.62 -3.54
CA GLU A 114 15.89 -0.39 -4.40
C GLU A 114 15.73 -1.07 -5.76
N SER A 115 15.33 -2.34 -5.77
CA SER A 115 15.02 -3.08 -7.00
C SER A 115 13.90 -2.41 -7.80
N PHE A 116 12.85 -1.92 -7.14
CA PHE A 116 11.77 -1.17 -7.79
C PHE A 116 12.28 0.12 -8.46
N LYS A 117 13.17 0.87 -7.79
CA LYS A 117 13.74 2.12 -8.34
C LYS A 117 14.65 1.85 -9.54
N THR A 118 15.35 0.73 -9.55
CA THR A 118 16.24 0.32 -10.64
C THR A 118 15.51 -0.36 -11.80
N GLY A 119 14.19 -0.58 -11.68
CA GLY A 119 13.36 -1.22 -12.71
C GLY A 119 13.38 -2.76 -12.68
N GLN A 120 14.05 -3.34 -11.69
CA GLN A 120 14.10 -4.79 -11.46
C GLN A 120 12.84 -5.22 -10.71
N TYR A 121 11.73 -5.32 -11.44
CA TYR A 121 10.41 -5.57 -10.84
C TYR A 121 10.22 -7.00 -10.31
N ALA A 122 10.84 -8.01 -10.94
CA ALA A 122 10.81 -9.39 -10.45
C ALA A 122 11.48 -9.52 -9.08
N ASP A 123 12.71 -9.00 -8.94
CA ASP A 123 13.43 -9.01 -7.66
C ASP A 123 12.69 -8.20 -6.58
N ALA A 124 12.04 -7.10 -6.97
CA ALA A 124 11.20 -6.33 -6.06
C ALA A 124 9.98 -7.14 -5.59
N MET A 125 9.34 -7.88 -6.49
CA MET A 125 8.21 -8.78 -6.18
C MET A 125 8.59 -9.85 -5.18
N GLU A 126 9.72 -10.52 -5.39
CA GLU A 126 10.26 -11.53 -4.48
C GLU A 126 10.56 -10.92 -3.11
N SER A 127 11.29 -9.81 -3.09
CA SER A 127 11.68 -9.11 -1.86
C SER A 127 10.48 -8.68 -1.01
N TYR A 128 9.43 -8.11 -1.63
CA TYR A 128 8.21 -7.74 -0.91
C TYR A 128 7.39 -8.95 -0.45
N THR A 129 7.37 -10.03 -1.23
CA THR A 129 6.63 -11.24 -0.88
C THR A 129 7.30 -11.95 0.30
N GLU A 130 8.62 -12.06 0.28
CA GLU A 130 9.37 -12.63 1.40
C GLU A 130 9.26 -11.75 2.65
N ALA A 131 9.30 -10.43 2.49
CA ALA A 131 9.04 -9.51 3.59
C ALA A 131 7.66 -9.76 4.21
N LEU A 132 6.63 -10.02 3.40
CA LEU A 132 5.27 -10.29 3.90
C LEU A 132 5.15 -11.65 4.60
N ARG A 133 5.91 -12.66 4.17
CA ARG A 133 5.94 -14.00 4.82
C ARG A 133 6.48 -13.94 6.23
N ILE A 134 7.52 -13.14 6.46
CA ILE A 134 8.16 -13.03 7.78
C ILE A 134 7.60 -11.88 8.63
N CYS A 135 6.94 -10.89 8.03
CA CYS A 135 6.42 -9.75 8.77
C CYS A 135 5.29 -10.19 9.73
N PRO A 136 5.40 -9.90 11.03
CA PRO A 136 4.36 -10.27 12.00
C PRO A 136 2.98 -9.74 11.59
N LEU A 137 1.93 -10.56 11.73
CA LEU A 137 0.54 -10.19 11.43
C LEU A 137 0.09 -9.02 12.31
N SER A 138 0.63 -8.91 13.53
CA SER A 138 0.42 -7.77 14.44
C SER A 138 0.94 -6.44 13.90
N SER A 139 1.91 -6.45 12.96
CA SER A 139 2.50 -5.25 12.34
C SER A 139 1.68 -4.78 11.13
N LEU A 140 0.42 -4.42 11.39
CA LEU A 140 -0.56 -4.04 10.35
C LEU A 140 -0.09 -2.90 9.46
N ALA A 141 0.57 -1.89 10.04
CA ALA A 141 1.05 -0.73 9.29
C ALA A 141 2.14 -1.11 8.29
N GLU A 142 3.13 -1.90 8.72
CA GLU A 142 4.23 -2.38 7.88
C GLU A 142 3.72 -3.32 6.79
N ARG A 143 2.83 -4.26 7.12
CA ARG A 143 2.19 -5.15 6.14
C ARG A 143 1.40 -4.37 5.10
N SER A 144 0.62 -3.36 5.51
CA SER A 144 -0.12 -2.49 4.59
C SER A 144 0.81 -1.77 3.60
N ILE A 145 1.97 -1.28 4.07
CA ILE A 145 2.98 -0.67 3.20
C ILE A 145 3.54 -1.68 2.19
N LEU A 146 3.87 -2.89 2.65
CA LEU A 146 4.41 -3.96 1.79
C LEU A 146 3.42 -4.35 0.69
N TYR A 147 2.15 -4.59 1.03
CA TYR A 147 1.10 -4.85 0.04
C TYR A 147 0.93 -3.69 -0.94
N SER A 148 1.00 -2.43 -0.47
CA SER A 148 0.94 -1.27 -1.37
C SER A 148 2.11 -1.18 -2.34
N ASN A 149 3.31 -1.55 -1.90
CA ASN A 149 4.51 -1.53 -2.72
C ASN A 149 4.49 -2.66 -3.73
N ARG A 150 4.14 -3.88 -3.32
CA ARG A 150 3.94 -5.01 -4.21
C ARG A 150 2.84 -4.77 -5.24
N GLY A 151 1.72 -4.17 -4.83
CA GLY A 151 0.65 -3.74 -5.74
C GLY A 151 1.12 -2.71 -6.79
N ALA A 152 2.05 -1.80 -6.43
CA ALA A 152 2.65 -0.91 -7.42
C ALA A 152 3.58 -1.65 -8.39
N THR A 153 4.31 -2.66 -7.92
CA THR A 153 5.14 -3.52 -8.78
C THR A 153 4.29 -4.30 -9.77
N TRP A 154 3.16 -4.88 -9.32
CA TRP A 154 2.19 -5.51 -10.22
C TRP A 154 1.64 -4.56 -11.27
N ALA A 155 1.36 -3.31 -10.90
CA ALA A 155 0.92 -2.29 -11.85
C ALA A 155 2.00 -1.97 -12.91
N ARG A 156 3.29 -2.02 -12.54
CA ARG A 156 4.42 -1.87 -13.49
C ARG A 156 4.57 -3.06 -14.43
N LEU A 157 4.18 -4.25 -13.98
CA LEU A 157 4.15 -5.49 -14.78
C LEU A 157 2.84 -5.65 -15.57
N GLU A 158 1.99 -4.62 -15.62
CA GLU A 158 0.68 -4.62 -16.29
C GLU A 158 -0.34 -5.65 -15.75
N LYS A 159 -0.04 -6.28 -14.61
CA LYS A 159 -0.90 -7.24 -13.91
C LYS A 159 -1.95 -6.52 -13.03
N LYS A 160 -2.87 -5.80 -13.67
CA LYS A 160 -3.84 -4.92 -12.99
C LYS A 160 -4.71 -5.61 -11.94
N LYS A 161 -5.15 -6.85 -12.21
CA LYS A 161 -6.00 -7.62 -11.27
C LYS A 161 -5.28 -7.87 -9.94
N LEU A 162 -4.02 -8.28 -10.00
CA LEU A 162 -3.19 -8.53 -8.83
C LEU A 162 -2.85 -7.22 -8.09
N ALA A 163 -2.56 -6.15 -8.83
CA ALA A 163 -2.35 -4.83 -8.25
C ALA A 163 -3.55 -4.34 -7.42
N ILE A 164 -4.77 -4.53 -7.91
CA ILE A 164 -6.01 -4.18 -7.20
C ILE A 164 -6.19 -5.03 -5.94
N LYS A 165 -5.91 -6.34 -6.02
CA LYS A 165 -6.00 -7.26 -4.88
C LYS A 165 -5.07 -6.82 -3.76
N ASP A 166 -3.80 -6.59 -4.08
CA ASP A 166 -2.79 -6.12 -3.11
C ASP A 166 -3.14 -4.73 -2.54
N CYS A 167 -3.56 -3.79 -3.38
CA CYS A 167 -3.98 -2.47 -2.88
C CYS A 167 -5.21 -2.55 -1.98
N THR A 168 -6.14 -3.47 -2.26
CA THR A 168 -7.34 -3.68 -1.42
C THR A 168 -6.94 -4.26 -0.06
N LYS A 169 -6.07 -5.27 -0.03
CA LYS A 169 -5.55 -5.82 1.23
C LYS A 169 -4.79 -4.76 2.04
N ALA A 170 -4.02 -3.88 1.38
CA ALA A 170 -3.36 -2.78 2.07
C ALA A 170 -4.35 -1.82 2.77
N ILE A 171 -5.48 -1.52 2.13
CA ILE A 171 -6.54 -0.66 2.69
C ILE A 171 -7.25 -1.36 3.86
N GLU A 172 -7.52 -2.67 3.74
CA GLU A 172 -8.12 -3.46 4.82
C GLU A 172 -7.24 -3.47 6.08
N LEU A 173 -5.93 -3.60 5.91
CA LEU A 173 -4.97 -3.61 7.02
C LEU A 173 -4.77 -2.22 7.65
N ASN A 174 -4.76 -1.16 6.84
CA ASN A 174 -4.62 0.21 7.32
C ASN A 174 -5.48 1.18 6.49
N PRO A 175 -6.73 1.43 6.92
CA PRO A 175 -7.65 2.32 6.22
C PRO A 175 -7.17 3.78 6.13
N SER A 176 -6.30 4.20 7.05
CA SER A 176 -5.72 5.55 7.07
C SER A 176 -4.59 5.72 6.05
N TYR A 177 -4.10 4.63 5.45
CA TYR A 177 -3.05 4.70 4.46
C TYR A 177 -3.63 5.04 3.08
N VAL A 178 -3.43 6.29 2.65
CA VAL A 178 -4.06 6.82 1.42
C VAL A 178 -3.38 6.34 0.13
N LYS A 179 -2.07 6.05 0.15
CA LYS A 179 -1.33 5.69 -1.08
C LYS A 179 -1.91 4.48 -1.84
N PRO A 180 -2.28 3.36 -1.21
CA PRO A 180 -2.94 2.25 -1.90
C PRO A 180 -4.26 2.62 -2.57
N ILE A 181 -5.05 3.54 -1.99
CA ILE A 181 -6.31 4.01 -2.58
C ILE A 181 -6.04 4.67 -3.94
N LEU A 182 -5.02 5.54 -3.98
CA LEU A 182 -4.61 6.23 -5.20
C LEU A 182 -4.08 5.25 -6.25
N LYS A 183 -3.24 4.29 -5.85
CA LYS A 183 -2.68 3.26 -6.74
C LYS A 183 -3.74 2.33 -7.32
N ARG A 184 -4.77 1.97 -6.55
CA ARG A 184 -5.88 1.13 -7.00
C ARG A 184 -6.72 1.80 -8.09
N ALA A 185 -6.73 3.13 -8.14
CA ALA A 185 -7.51 3.91 -9.11
C ALA A 185 -6.79 4.14 -10.45
N GLN A 186 -5.50 3.81 -10.54
CA GLN A 186 -4.65 3.97 -11.73
C GLN A 186 -4.78 2.76 -12.67
#